data_AF-A0A1V8S7X3-F1
#
_entry.id   AF-A0A1V8S7X3-F1
#
_cell.length_a   1.000
_cell.length_b   1.000
_cell.length_c   1.000
_cell.angle_alpha   90.00
_cell.angle_beta   90.00
_cell.angle_gamma   90.00
#
_symmetry.space_group_name_H-M   'P 1'
#
loop_
_entity.id
_entity.type
_entity.pdbx_description
1 polymer ?
#
loop_
_entity_poly.entity_id
_entity_poly.type
_entity_poly.pdbx_seq_one_letter_code
_entity_poly.pdbx_strand_id
1 'polypeptide(L)'
;EKGITDVKNQIAELKKGMDDPAARALSDRYTEITTELDKIKAEQDDVFKNINSLRDERNKAHEDQQKKYVAVKEIKDRYFSARRAAQDYEREARRIRDEKRRVENDTYHRGRRQEAAKEKLEDASAPAYADEIRTTQALLAHFDPSSVAKREAAGPGKFAAAASRKVDDSALKGTKISSKKANDDDAYFIGGGGKKKKGGRNASTADGTSPAPTTPSEAKFNLDIGTIENLGRIGVDPPMQSADVPEVVEKLKEQLAFWKENQDKKTKENVAKAQAEIDRLEAEAAAANEPSSSRNAESSSKKSAPEAKTNGHVNGSAENGDAAQEIAADLEQTKIENGPL
;
A
#
# COMPACT_ATOMS: atom_id res chain seq x y z
N GLU A 1 40.98 127.60 45.05
CA GLU A 1 42.00 126.58 44.74
C GLU A 1 41.90 125.34 45.64
N LYS A 2 42.10 125.42 46.96
CA LYS A 2 42.17 124.24 47.87
C LYS A 2 41.12 123.13 47.63
N GLY A 3 39.82 123.46 47.56
CA GLY A 3 38.78 122.43 47.29
C GLY A 3 38.96 121.67 45.96
N ILE A 4 39.63 122.25 44.97
CA ILE A 4 39.96 121.58 43.69
C ILE A 4 41.15 120.63 43.87
N THR A 5 42.12 120.95 44.73
CA THR A 5 43.19 119.99 45.07
C THR A 5 42.66 118.84 45.92
N ASP A 6 41.74 119.10 46.84
CA ASP A 6 41.16 118.08 47.71
C ASP A 6 40.31 117.08 46.92
N VAL A 7 39.47 117.56 45.99
CA VAL A 7 38.73 116.71 45.04
C VAL A 7 39.67 115.95 44.09
N LYS A 8 40.77 116.56 43.62
CA LYS A 8 41.78 115.84 42.82
C LYS A 8 42.46 114.72 43.61
N ASN A 9 42.74 114.93 44.90
CA ASN A 9 43.31 113.92 45.79
C ASN A 9 42.32 112.77 46.01
N GLN A 10 41.05 113.07 46.30
CA GLN A 10 39.98 112.06 46.40
C GLN A 10 39.82 111.25 45.10
N ILE A 11 39.86 111.90 43.93
CA ILE A 11 39.81 111.22 42.63
C ILE A 11 41.06 110.33 42.41
N ALA A 12 42.25 110.76 42.85
CA ALA A 12 43.47 109.95 42.76
C ALA A 12 43.42 108.73 43.69
N GLU A 13 42.89 108.88 44.90
CA GLU A 13 42.74 107.81 45.88
C GLU A 13 41.66 106.79 45.48
N LEU A 14 40.52 107.26 44.97
CA LEU A 14 39.48 106.40 44.38
C LEU A 14 40.03 105.62 43.16
N LYS A 15 40.81 106.26 42.28
CA LYS A 15 41.48 105.56 41.17
C LYS A 15 42.45 104.49 41.67
N LYS A 16 43.24 104.80 42.71
CA LYS A 16 44.17 103.85 43.34
C LYS A 16 43.46 102.64 43.96
N GLY A 17 42.24 102.82 44.46
CA GLY A 17 41.37 101.71 44.91
C GLY A 17 40.69 100.94 43.76
N MET A 18 40.55 101.53 42.57
CA MET A 18 39.97 100.89 41.39
C MET A 18 41.02 100.12 40.57
N ASP A 19 42.28 100.52 40.64
CA ASP A 19 43.44 99.88 39.99
C ASP A 19 44.12 98.83 40.88
N ASP A 20 43.36 98.07 41.69
CA ASP A 20 43.87 96.92 42.43
C ASP A 20 44.29 95.79 41.46
N PRO A 21 45.57 95.35 41.46
CA PRO A 21 46.02 94.22 40.65
C PRO A 21 45.25 92.92 40.91
N ALA A 22 44.75 92.71 42.14
CA ALA A 22 43.95 91.53 42.48
C ALA A 22 42.57 91.55 41.80
N ALA A 23 41.93 92.72 41.70
CA ALA A 23 40.66 92.89 41.02
C ALA A 23 40.79 92.68 39.50
N ARG A 24 41.88 93.17 38.89
CA ARG A 24 42.17 92.90 37.46
C ARG A 24 42.42 91.42 37.21
N ALA A 25 43.31 90.77 37.98
CA ALA A 25 43.58 89.34 37.84
C ALA A 25 42.34 88.45 38.07
N LEU A 26 41.37 88.89 38.89
CA LEU A 26 40.08 88.23 39.05
C LEU A 26 39.17 88.42 37.81
N SER A 27 39.15 89.61 37.22
CA SER A 27 38.41 89.90 35.98
C SER A 27 38.97 89.15 34.77
N ASP A 28 40.30 89.03 34.68
CA ASP A 28 40.99 88.27 33.63
C ASP A 28 40.60 86.78 33.74
N ARG A 29 40.68 86.19 34.94
CA ARG A 29 40.23 84.81 35.21
C ARG A 29 38.74 84.60 34.96
N TYR A 30 37.89 85.57 35.33
CA TYR A 30 36.46 85.49 35.04
C TYR A 30 36.19 85.47 33.52
N THR A 31 36.93 86.27 32.76
CA THR A 31 36.86 86.29 31.29
C THR A 31 37.34 84.96 30.70
N GLU A 32 38.50 84.47 31.15
CA GLU A 32 39.08 83.18 30.75
C GLU A 32 38.08 82.03 30.97
N ILE A 33 37.59 81.84 32.20
CA ILE A 33 36.59 80.84 32.59
C ILE A 33 35.30 80.98 31.76
N THR A 34 34.86 82.20 31.47
CA THR A 34 33.68 82.42 30.62
C THR A 34 33.92 81.93 29.19
N THR A 35 35.09 82.22 28.60
CA THR A 35 35.43 81.70 27.26
C THR A 35 35.62 80.19 27.24
N GLU A 36 36.06 79.56 28.33
CA GLU A 36 36.13 78.10 28.45
C GLU A 36 34.73 77.49 28.55
N LEU A 37 33.84 78.04 29.37
CA LEU A 37 32.45 77.61 29.48
C LEU A 37 31.70 77.73 28.15
N ASP A 38 31.94 78.77 27.36
CA ASP A 38 31.29 78.95 26.06
C ASP A 38 31.85 78.01 24.98
N LYS A 39 33.15 77.67 25.00
CA LYS A 39 33.71 76.58 24.17
C LYS A 39 33.08 75.23 24.55
N ILE A 40 33.02 74.91 25.84
CA ILE A 40 32.46 73.66 26.35
C ILE A 40 30.97 73.52 25.96
N LYS A 41 30.18 74.60 25.98
CA LYS A 41 28.80 74.59 25.47
C LYS A 41 28.74 74.29 23.97
N ALA A 42 29.57 74.94 23.16
CA ALA A 42 29.60 74.72 21.71
C ALA A 42 29.98 73.27 21.36
N GLU A 43 30.99 72.72 22.04
CA GLU A 43 31.39 71.30 21.92
C GLU A 43 30.26 70.36 22.35
N GLN A 44 29.57 70.65 23.46
CA GLN A 44 28.40 69.86 23.90
C GLN A 44 27.27 69.89 22.87
N ASP A 45 26.91 71.06 22.34
CA ASP A 45 25.85 71.20 21.33
C ASP A 45 26.17 70.39 20.05
N ASP A 46 27.42 70.42 19.57
CA ASP A 46 27.83 69.64 18.39
C ASP A 46 27.90 68.13 18.68
N VAL A 47 28.31 67.73 19.89
CA VAL A 47 28.21 66.34 20.35
C VAL A 47 26.75 65.88 20.43
N PHE A 48 25.81 66.71 20.91
CA PHE A 48 24.39 66.37 20.94
C PHE A 48 23.78 66.23 19.54
N LYS A 49 24.14 67.11 18.60
CA LYS A 49 23.73 67.00 17.17
C LYS A 49 24.21 65.67 16.56
N ASN A 50 25.49 65.34 16.77
CA ASN A 50 26.10 64.10 16.28
C ASN A 50 25.42 62.84 16.89
N ILE A 51 25.26 62.81 18.21
CA ILE A 51 24.58 61.71 18.92
C ILE A 51 23.15 61.50 18.41
N ASN A 52 22.42 62.57 18.07
CA ASN A 52 21.07 62.45 17.52
C ASN A 52 21.07 61.92 16.07
N SER A 53 22.01 62.34 15.21
CA SER A 53 22.16 61.74 13.87
C SER A 53 22.45 60.24 13.95
N LEU A 54 23.41 59.84 14.80
CA LEU A 54 23.76 58.44 15.02
C LEU A 54 22.60 57.61 15.60
N ARG A 55 21.74 58.21 16.44
CA ARG A 55 20.51 57.56 16.93
C ARG A 55 19.51 57.34 15.81
N ASP A 56 19.28 58.34 14.96
CA ASP A 56 18.35 58.24 13.82
C ASP A 56 18.84 57.25 12.76
N GLU A 57 20.13 57.26 12.44
CA GLU A 57 20.78 56.28 11.55
C GLU A 57 20.67 54.86 12.09
N ARG A 58 20.96 54.66 13.39
CA ARG A 58 20.81 53.36 14.06
C ARG A 58 19.36 52.89 14.08
N ASN A 59 18.39 53.78 14.29
CA ASN A 59 16.97 53.46 14.25
C ASN A 59 16.54 53.02 12.84
N LYS A 60 16.89 53.78 11.80
CA LYS A 60 16.64 53.43 10.38
C LYS A 60 17.28 52.09 10.01
N ALA A 61 18.52 51.83 10.45
CA ALA A 61 19.21 50.57 10.21
C ALA A 61 18.51 49.37 10.85
N HIS A 62 18.02 49.51 12.10
CA HIS A 62 17.24 48.45 12.76
C HIS A 62 15.87 48.24 12.13
N GLU A 63 15.17 49.29 11.72
CA GLU A 63 13.91 49.15 10.98
C GLU A 63 14.12 48.35 9.69
N ASP A 64 15.15 48.67 8.91
CA ASP A 64 15.43 48.00 7.65
C ASP A 64 15.95 46.57 7.85
N GLN A 65 16.69 46.32 8.93
CA GLN A 65 17.02 44.97 9.39
C GLN A 65 15.75 44.17 9.72
N GLN A 66 14.81 44.76 10.44
CA GLN A 66 13.55 44.12 10.84
C GLN A 66 12.62 43.85 9.64
N LYS A 67 12.47 44.83 8.73
CA LYS A 67 11.73 44.67 7.46
C LYS A 67 12.29 43.49 6.65
N LYS A 68 13.62 43.40 6.51
CA LYS A 68 14.31 42.29 5.82
C LYS A 68 14.16 40.96 6.55
N TYR A 69 14.25 40.94 7.88
CA TYR A 69 14.07 39.73 8.69
C TYR A 69 12.65 39.17 8.55
N VAL A 70 11.61 40.02 8.66
CA VAL A 70 10.21 39.62 8.49
C VAL A 70 9.97 39.11 7.07
N ALA A 71 10.45 39.79 6.03
CA ALA A 71 10.32 39.31 4.65
C ALA A 71 10.99 37.94 4.42
N VAL A 72 12.20 37.72 4.94
CA VAL A 72 12.89 36.42 4.87
C VAL A 72 12.14 35.34 5.67
N LYS A 73 11.55 35.69 6.81
CA LYS A 73 10.70 34.77 7.59
C LYS A 73 9.45 34.37 6.81
N GLU A 74 8.70 35.34 6.27
CA GLU A 74 7.50 35.07 5.47
C GLU A 74 7.79 34.17 4.25
N ILE A 75 8.92 34.39 3.56
CA ILE A 75 9.32 33.55 2.41
C ILE A 75 9.59 32.10 2.87
N LYS A 76 10.29 31.91 3.99
CA LYS A 76 10.53 30.58 4.56
C LYS A 76 9.23 29.92 5.03
N ASP A 77 8.39 30.63 5.77
CA ASP A 77 7.14 30.10 6.32
C ASP A 77 6.15 29.72 5.20
N ARG A 78 6.05 30.54 4.14
CA ARG A 78 5.28 30.19 2.92
C ARG A 78 5.85 28.97 2.20
N TYR A 79 7.18 28.87 2.04
CA TYR A 79 7.81 27.72 1.40
C TYR A 79 7.60 26.42 2.19
N PHE A 80 7.81 26.43 3.51
CA PHE A 80 7.66 25.23 4.34
C PHE A 80 6.19 24.84 4.57
N SER A 81 5.26 25.80 4.63
CA SER A 81 3.82 25.49 4.68
C SER A 81 3.32 24.90 3.36
N ALA A 82 3.69 25.47 2.21
CA ALA A 82 3.37 24.90 0.89
C ALA A 82 3.98 23.51 0.70
N ARG A 83 5.24 23.31 1.09
CA ARG A 83 5.90 21.99 1.06
C ARG A 83 5.20 20.97 1.95
N ARG A 84 4.77 21.35 3.16
CA ARG A 84 4.02 20.47 4.07
C ARG A 84 2.67 20.10 3.46
N ALA A 85 1.90 21.07 2.99
CA ALA A 85 0.61 20.83 2.34
C ALA A 85 0.72 19.90 1.12
N ALA A 86 1.76 20.05 0.30
CA ALA A 86 2.04 19.14 -0.82
C ALA A 86 2.38 17.71 -0.34
N GLN A 87 3.20 17.56 0.70
CA GLN A 87 3.55 16.25 1.28
C GLN A 87 2.35 15.56 1.94
N ASP A 88 1.47 16.31 2.59
CA ASP A 88 0.26 15.76 3.22
C ASP A 88 -0.80 15.41 2.16
N TYR A 89 -0.96 16.21 1.10
CA TYR A 89 -1.78 15.85 -0.07
C TYR A 89 -1.25 14.59 -0.78
N GLU A 90 0.07 14.47 -0.99
CA GLU A 90 0.67 13.26 -1.53
C GLU A 90 0.43 12.03 -0.63
N ARG A 91 0.57 12.19 0.69
CA ARG A 91 0.33 11.12 1.68
C ARG A 91 -1.11 10.67 1.64
N GLU A 92 -2.05 11.59 1.57
CA GLU A 92 -3.48 11.30 1.51
C GLU A 92 -3.86 10.63 0.18
N ALA A 93 -3.34 11.14 -0.94
CA ALA A 93 -3.54 10.52 -2.25
C ALA A 93 -2.93 9.11 -2.33
N ARG A 94 -1.82 8.84 -1.61
CA ARG A 94 -1.28 7.47 -1.44
C ARG A 94 -2.22 6.63 -0.58
N ARG A 95 -2.63 7.11 0.60
CA ARG A 95 -3.58 6.44 1.51
C ARG A 95 -4.84 5.98 0.77
N ILE A 96 -5.50 6.87 0.04
CA ILE A 96 -6.72 6.57 -0.72
C ILE A 96 -6.48 5.52 -1.82
N ARG A 97 -5.33 5.53 -2.50
CA ARG A 97 -5.00 4.50 -3.51
C ARG A 97 -4.70 3.14 -2.86
N ASP A 98 -3.99 3.14 -1.74
CA ASP A 98 -3.60 1.91 -1.07
C ASP A 98 -4.76 1.27 -0.30
N GLU A 99 -5.67 2.09 0.25
CA GLU A 99 -6.97 1.66 0.78
C GLU A 99 -7.86 1.06 -0.31
N LYS A 100 -8.02 1.74 -1.46
CA LYS A 100 -8.77 1.19 -2.60
C LYS A 100 -8.18 -0.14 -3.09
N ARG A 101 -6.85 -0.25 -3.21
CA ARG A 101 -6.19 -1.51 -3.61
C ARG A 101 -6.36 -2.62 -2.57
N ARG A 102 -6.37 -2.29 -1.27
CA ARG A 102 -6.70 -3.26 -0.22
C ARG A 102 -8.13 -3.76 -0.38
N VAL A 103 -9.11 -2.86 -0.45
CA VAL A 103 -10.53 -3.24 -0.64
C VAL A 103 -10.76 -4.04 -1.93
N GLU A 104 -10.10 -3.69 -3.04
CA GLU A 104 -10.14 -4.43 -4.30
C GLU A 104 -9.54 -5.84 -4.16
N ASN A 105 -8.34 -5.95 -3.57
CA ASN A 105 -7.71 -7.25 -3.30
C ASN A 105 -8.54 -8.09 -2.32
N ASP A 106 -9.05 -7.50 -1.24
CA ASP A 106 -9.83 -8.19 -0.21
C ASP A 106 -11.17 -8.69 -0.76
N THR A 107 -11.85 -7.91 -1.61
CA THR A 107 -13.07 -8.35 -2.31
C THR A 107 -12.77 -9.41 -3.36
N TYR A 108 -11.69 -9.30 -4.12
CA TYR A 108 -11.24 -10.36 -5.06
C TYR A 108 -10.89 -11.67 -4.33
N HIS A 109 -10.07 -11.61 -3.27
CA HIS A 109 -9.71 -12.78 -2.48
C HIS A 109 -10.87 -13.34 -1.66
N ARG A 110 -11.87 -12.54 -1.29
CA ARG A 110 -13.12 -13.03 -0.69
C ARG A 110 -13.99 -13.72 -1.74
N GLY A 111 -14.18 -13.12 -2.91
CA GLY A 111 -14.93 -13.70 -4.03
C GLY A 111 -14.34 -15.05 -4.46
N ARG A 112 -13.03 -15.12 -4.67
CA ARG A 112 -12.33 -16.37 -5.04
C ARG A 112 -12.36 -17.44 -3.93
N ARG A 113 -12.36 -17.05 -2.65
CA ARG A 113 -12.61 -17.99 -1.53
C ARG A 113 -14.02 -18.56 -1.59
N GLN A 114 -15.04 -17.71 -1.80
CA GLN A 114 -16.43 -18.11 -1.91
C GLN A 114 -16.72 -18.95 -3.17
N GLU A 115 -16.00 -18.69 -4.26
CA GLU A 115 -16.05 -19.49 -5.50
C GLU A 115 -15.46 -20.89 -5.27
N ALA A 116 -14.24 -20.99 -4.73
CA ALA A 116 -13.62 -22.28 -4.39
C ALA A 116 -14.38 -23.06 -3.30
N ALA A 117 -15.09 -22.38 -2.39
CA ALA A 117 -15.97 -23.02 -1.43
C ALA A 117 -17.24 -23.60 -2.10
N LYS A 118 -17.83 -22.87 -3.06
CA LYS A 118 -18.96 -23.38 -3.86
C LYS A 118 -18.54 -24.55 -4.74
N GLU A 119 -17.42 -24.44 -5.44
CA GLU A 119 -16.84 -25.52 -6.26
C GLU A 119 -16.68 -26.81 -5.44
N LYS A 120 -16.05 -26.72 -4.26
CA LYS A 120 -15.92 -27.87 -3.32
C LYS A 120 -17.27 -28.42 -2.83
N LEU A 121 -18.28 -27.58 -2.64
CA LEU A 121 -19.61 -28.00 -2.20
C LEU A 121 -20.38 -28.67 -3.35
N GLU A 122 -20.31 -28.11 -4.55
CA GLU A 122 -20.91 -28.64 -5.78
C GLU A 122 -20.29 -30.01 -6.13
N ASP A 123 -18.96 -30.12 -6.13
CA ASP A 123 -18.23 -31.40 -6.29
C ASP A 123 -18.63 -32.44 -5.23
N ALA A 124 -18.72 -32.04 -3.95
CA ALA A 124 -19.12 -32.94 -2.87
C ALA A 124 -20.61 -33.32 -2.91
N SER A 125 -21.45 -32.50 -3.53
CA SER A 125 -22.87 -32.76 -3.77
C SER A 125 -23.14 -33.67 -4.97
N ALA A 126 -22.13 -33.90 -5.83
CA ALA A 126 -22.22 -34.88 -6.90
C ALA A 126 -22.53 -36.27 -6.31
N PRO A 127 -23.49 -37.03 -6.86
CA PRO A 127 -23.89 -38.31 -6.28
C PRO A 127 -22.71 -39.28 -6.15
N ALA A 128 -22.41 -39.71 -4.92
CA ALA A 128 -21.34 -40.66 -4.65
C ALA A 128 -21.53 -41.94 -5.48
N TYR A 129 -20.43 -42.49 -5.98
CA TYR A 129 -20.41 -43.69 -6.83
C TYR A 129 -21.07 -43.53 -8.21
N ALA A 130 -21.29 -42.30 -8.71
CA ALA A 130 -21.93 -42.09 -10.00
C ALA A 130 -21.18 -42.74 -11.18
N ASP A 131 -19.85 -42.71 -11.20
CA ASP A 131 -19.05 -43.27 -12.29
C ASP A 131 -18.86 -44.78 -12.20
N GLU A 132 -18.76 -45.32 -10.98
CA GLU A 132 -18.84 -46.75 -10.69
C GLU A 132 -20.20 -47.30 -11.11
N ILE A 133 -21.31 -46.61 -10.80
CA ILE A 133 -22.66 -47.00 -11.23
C ILE A 133 -22.81 -46.91 -12.76
N ARG A 134 -22.29 -45.86 -13.41
CA ARG A 134 -22.28 -45.74 -14.89
C ARG A 134 -21.48 -46.87 -15.54
N THR A 135 -20.30 -47.17 -15.00
CA THR A 135 -19.39 -48.21 -15.51
C THR A 135 -19.98 -49.60 -15.29
N THR A 136 -20.57 -49.86 -14.12
CA THR A 136 -21.26 -51.13 -13.82
C THR A 136 -22.47 -51.32 -14.75
N GLN A 137 -23.23 -50.26 -15.03
CA GLN A 137 -24.33 -50.31 -16.02
C GLN A 137 -23.83 -50.56 -17.45
N ALA A 138 -22.68 -50.00 -17.84
CA ALA A 138 -22.08 -50.22 -19.16
C ALA A 138 -21.54 -51.65 -19.32
N LEU A 139 -20.92 -52.21 -18.27
CA LEU A 139 -20.50 -53.61 -18.24
C LEU A 139 -21.71 -54.56 -18.22
N LEU A 140 -22.75 -54.27 -17.45
CA LEU A 140 -23.97 -55.07 -17.45
C LEU A 140 -24.64 -55.06 -18.84
N ALA A 141 -24.64 -53.91 -19.53
CA ALA A 141 -25.10 -53.80 -20.93
C ALA A 141 -24.23 -54.58 -21.95
N HIS A 142 -22.98 -54.88 -21.62
CA HIS A 142 -22.05 -55.62 -22.46
C HIS A 142 -22.17 -57.15 -22.22
N PHE A 143 -22.31 -57.57 -20.97
CA PHE A 143 -22.41 -58.99 -20.59
C PHE A 143 -23.84 -59.55 -20.63
N ASP A 144 -24.85 -58.71 -20.38
CA ASP A 144 -26.25 -59.05 -20.48
C ASP A 144 -27.03 -57.94 -21.24
N PRO A 145 -26.97 -57.97 -22.60
CA PRO A 145 -27.76 -57.06 -23.44
C PRO A 145 -29.28 -57.27 -23.35
N SER A 146 -29.76 -58.23 -22.54
CA SER A 146 -31.17 -58.61 -22.40
C SER A 146 -31.83 -57.96 -21.18
N SER A 147 -31.12 -57.78 -20.07
CA SER A 147 -31.67 -57.12 -18.86
C SER A 147 -31.58 -55.60 -18.87
N VAL A 148 -30.74 -54.99 -19.71
CA VAL A 148 -30.77 -53.54 -19.92
C VAL A 148 -31.95 -53.12 -20.81
N ALA A 149 -32.88 -52.37 -20.22
CA ALA A 149 -33.92 -51.68 -20.97
C ALA A 149 -33.27 -50.81 -22.07
N LYS A 150 -33.57 -51.15 -23.31
CA LYS A 150 -32.96 -50.61 -24.53
C LYS A 150 -33.08 -49.08 -24.53
N ARG A 151 -31.98 -48.36 -24.25
CA ARG A 151 -31.95 -46.90 -24.35
C ARG A 151 -32.32 -46.52 -25.77
N GLU A 152 -33.48 -45.89 -25.95
CA GLU A 152 -33.85 -45.34 -27.24
C GLU A 152 -32.79 -44.34 -27.70
N ALA A 153 -32.40 -44.42 -28.97
CA ALA A 153 -31.40 -43.52 -29.53
C ALA A 153 -31.93 -42.08 -29.45
N ALA A 154 -31.31 -41.26 -28.60
CA ALA A 154 -31.69 -39.87 -28.44
C ALA A 154 -31.60 -39.18 -29.81
N GLY A 155 -32.76 -38.79 -30.34
CA GLY A 155 -32.88 -38.09 -31.62
C GLY A 155 -32.04 -36.79 -31.61
N PRO A 156 -31.73 -36.23 -32.80
CA PRO A 156 -30.77 -35.14 -32.96
C PRO A 156 -30.99 -34.04 -31.92
N GLY A 157 -30.04 -33.95 -30.98
CA GLY A 157 -30.19 -33.14 -29.77
C GLY A 157 -30.39 -31.67 -30.09
N LYS A 158 -30.95 -30.92 -29.13
CA LYS A 158 -31.32 -29.50 -29.27
C LYS A 158 -30.13 -28.53 -29.51
N PHE A 159 -28.93 -29.07 -29.65
CA PHE A 159 -27.66 -28.41 -29.95
C PHE A 159 -27.09 -28.79 -31.33
N ALA A 160 -27.84 -29.53 -32.15
CA ALA A 160 -27.46 -29.83 -33.54
C ALA A 160 -27.25 -28.52 -34.30
N ALA A 161 -26.06 -28.35 -34.89
CA ALA A 161 -25.60 -27.07 -35.42
C ALA A 161 -26.40 -26.63 -36.66
N ALA A 162 -27.41 -25.79 -36.45
CA ALA A 162 -28.11 -25.10 -37.53
C ALA A 162 -27.12 -24.19 -38.29
N ALA A 163 -27.01 -24.38 -39.61
CA ALA A 163 -26.09 -23.65 -40.47
C ALA A 163 -26.54 -22.18 -40.65
N SER A 164 -26.23 -21.34 -39.65
CA SER A 164 -26.62 -19.93 -39.64
C SER A 164 -25.75 -19.09 -40.57
N ARG A 165 -26.39 -18.12 -41.26
CA ARG A 165 -25.82 -17.12 -42.16
C ARG A 165 -25.29 -17.65 -43.50
N LYS A 166 -26.12 -17.52 -44.55
CA LYS A 166 -25.58 -17.12 -45.86
C LYS A 166 -25.27 -15.63 -45.80
N VAL A 167 -24.16 -15.21 -46.42
CA VAL A 167 -23.84 -13.80 -46.63
C VAL A 167 -24.52 -13.34 -47.92
N ASP A 168 -25.20 -12.21 -47.87
CA ASP A 168 -25.76 -11.52 -49.03
C ASP A 168 -24.87 -10.30 -49.34
N ASP A 169 -24.13 -10.36 -50.45
CA ASP A 169 -23.20 -9.30 -50.88
C ASP A 169 -23.92 -8.13 -51.60
N SER A 170 -25.24 -8.19 -51.80
CA SER A 170 -26.00 -7.31 -52.70
C SER A 170 -26.06 -5.82 -52.31
N ALA A 171 -25.54 -5.43 -51.14
CA ALA A 171 -25.68 -4.08 -50.58
C ALA A 171 -24.38 -3.25 -50.49
N LEU A 172 -23.20 -3.82 -50.81
CA LEU A 172 -21.89 -3.17 -50.58
C LEU A 172 -21.49 -2.17 -51.67
N LYS A 173 -22.05 -0.96 -51.64
CA LYS A 173 -21.68 0.16 -52.52
C LYS A 173 -20.46 0.95 -52.01
N GLY A 174 -19.27 0.37 -52.12
CA GLY A 174 -18.00 1.02 -51.76
C GLY A 174 -16.77 0.30 -52.32
N THR A 175 -15.61 0.97 -52.32
CA THR A 175 -14.37 0.41 -52.88
C THR A 175 -13.91 -0.81 -52.08
N LYS A 176 -13.87 -1.97 -52.74
CA LYS A 176 -13.48 -3.26 -52.15
C LYS A 176 -11.99 -3.27 -51.77
N ILE A 177 -11.69 -3.07 -50.49
CA ILE A 177 -10.35 -3.29 -49.93
C ILE A 177 -10.01 -4.78 -50.10
N SER A 178 -8.98 -5.07 -50.90
CA SER A 178 -8.54 -6.44 -51.15
C SER A 178 -7.85 -7.04 -49.92
N SER A 179 -8.12 -8.32 -49.65
CA SER A 179 -7.71 -8.99 -48.43
C SER A 179 -6.20 -9.22 -48.34
N LYS A 180 -5.52 -8.40 -47.52
CA LYS A 180 -4.23 -8.65 -46.83
C LYS A 180 -3.31 -9.72 -47.47
N LYS A 181 -2.82 -9.45 -48.68
CA LYS A 181 -1.76 -10.24 -49.34
C LYS A 181 -0.81 -9.41 -50.23
N ALA A 182 -0.72 -8.10 -49.93
CA ALA A 182 0.17 -7.15 -50.60
C ALA A 182 0.44 -5.95 -49.68
N ASN A 183 1.35 -6.14 -48.72
CA ASN A 183 2.19 -5.13 -48.05
C ASN A 183 3.18 -5.93 -47.19
N ASP A 184 4.48 -5.64 -47.33
CA ASP A 184 5.59 -6.48 -46.84
C ASP A 184 6.50 -5.69 -45.89
N ASP A 185 5.89 -4.82 -45.08
CA ASP A 185 6.56 -3.85 -44.22
C ASP A 185 6.63 -4.25 -42.72
N ASP A 186 5.98 -5.36 -42.33
CA ASP A 186 6.01 -5.90 -40.95
C ASP A 186 7.34 -6.66 -40.62
N ALA A 187 8.43 -6.35 -41.31
CA ALA A 187 9.74 -7.02 -41.19
C ALA A 187 10.54 -6.65 -39.90
N TYR A 188 9.92 -5.94 -38.94
CA TYR A 188 10.59 -5.39 -37.76
C TYR A 188 10.69 -6.35 -36.56
N PHE A 189 10.29 -7.63 -36.68
CA PHE A 189 10.38 -8.60 -35.57
C PHE A 189 10.88 -9.99 -35.99
N ILE A 190 12.14 -10.08 -36.45
CA ILE A 190 12.81 -11.36 -36.74
C ILE A 190 13.34 -11.97 -35.43
N GLY A 191 12.45 -12.65 -34.69
CA GLY A 191 12.70 -13.23 -33.37
C GLY A 191 12.56 -14.76 -33.29
N GLY A 192 13.43 -15.50 -34.00
CA GLY A 192 13.58 -16.96 -33.86
C GLY A 192 12.62 -17.85 -34.68
N GLY A 193 12.84 -19.17 -34.64
CA GLY A 193 11.89 -20.16 -35.20
C GLY A 193 12.31 -20.95 -36.45
N GLY A 194 13.58 -21.36 -36.60
CA GLY A 194 14.02 -22.18 -37.74
C GLY A 194 13.36 -23.57 -37.79
N LYS A 195 12.68 -23.93 -38.90
CA LYS A 195 11.98 -25.22 -39.05
C LYS A 195 12.09 -25.80 -40.47
N LYS A 196 13.01 -26.74 -40.68
CA LYS A 196 13.14 -27.49 -41.96
C LYS A 196 12.09 -28.61 -42.04
N LYS A 197 11.25 -28.63 -43.10
CA LYS A 197 10.58 -29.86 -43.56
C LYS A 197 10.21 -29.78 -45.06
N LYS A 198 10.80 -30.63 -45.89
CA LYS A 198 10.43 -30.91 -47.29
C LYS A 198 10.99 -32.29 -47.67
N GLY A 199 10.25 -33.22 -48.25
CA GLY A 199 8.81 -33.19 -48.55
C GLY A 199 8.30 -34.60 -48.89
N GLY A 200 7.02 -34.72 -49.25
CA GLY A 200 6.42 -35.97 -49.76
C GLY A 200 5.99 -35.85 -51.23
N ARG A 201 5.65 -36.99 -51.85
CA ARG A 201 5.02 -37.10 -53.18
C ARG A 201 3.91 -38.16 -53.13
N ASN A 202 2.87 -37.98 -53.96
CA ASN A 202 1.77 -38.93 -54.19
C ASN A 202 2.29 -40.28 -54.75
N ALA A 203 1.68 -41.45 -54.52
CA ALA A 203 0.31 -41.93 -54.84
C ALA A 203 0.04 -42.00 -56.36
N SER A 204 -0.61 -43.03 -56.94
CA SER A 204 -1.17 -44.30 -56.39
C SER A 204 -0.81 -45.48 -57.38
N THR A 205 -1.51 -46.60 -57.65
CA THR A 205 -2.90 -47.09 -57.44
C THR A 205 -2.98 -48.62 -57.62
N ALA A 206 -4.04 -49.28 -57.10
CA ALA A 206 -4.36 -50.73 -57.21
C ALA A 206 -3.36 -51.68 -56.49
N ASP A 207 -3.70 -52.91 -56.09
CA ASP A 207 -4.94 -53.72 -56.15
C ASP A 207 -5.12 -54.40 -54.76
N GLY A 208 -6.19 -55.09 -54.33
CA GLY A 208 -7.30 -55.69 -55.07
C GLY A 208 -7.69 -57.07 -54.51
N THR A 209 -7.84 -57.26 -53.20
CA THR A 209 -8.23 -58.58 -52.65
C THR A 209 -8.91 -58.50 -51.27
N SER A 210 -10.06 -59.15 -51.13
CA SER A 210 -10.76 -59.35 -49.85
C SER A 210 -10.33 -60.66 -49.16
N PRO A 211 -10.30 -60.71 -47.83
CA PRO A 211 -10.54 -61.94 -47.08
C PRO A 211 -12.05 -62.14 -46.89
N ALA A 212 -12.58 -63.26 -47.37
CA ALA A 212 -13.94 -63.73 -47.04
C ALA A 212 -13.95 -64.40 -45.64
N PRO A 213 -15.10 -64.52 -44.95
CA PRO A 213 -15.14 -64.98 -43.57
C PRO A 213 -14.88 -66.49 -43.43
N THR A 214 -14.21 -66.90 -42.36
CA THR A 214 -14.08 -68.30 -41.95
C THR A 214 -14.83 -68.59 -40.65
N THR A 215 -15.28 -69.84 -40.54
CA THR A 215 -16.21 -70.38 -39.53
C THR A 215 -15.60 -70.53 -38.12
N PRO A 216 -16.44 -70.64 -37.07
CA PRO A 216 -15.97 -70.55 -35.69
C PRO A 216 -15.21 -71.79 -35.21
N SER A 217 -14.11 -71.57 -34.49
CA SER A 217 -13.40 -72.57 -33.70
C SER A 217 -13.12 -72.03 -32.30
N GLU A 218 -13.59 -72.75 -31.27
CA GLU A 218 -13.17 -72.68 -29.86
C GLU A 218 -13.04 -71.28 -29.23
N ALA A 219 -14.00 -70.96 -28.34
CA ALA A 219 -14.16 -69.65 -27.74
C ALA A 219 -13.03 -69.26 -26.76
N LYS A 220 -11.89 -68.83 -27.29
CA LYS A 220 -11.00 -67.91 -26.59
C LYS A 220 -11.78 -66.64 -26.28
N PHE A 221 -12.01 -66.41 -24.99
CA PHE A 221 -12.85 -65.34 -24.49
C PHE A 221 -12.10 -64.00 -24.55
N ASN A 222 -12.18 -63.34 -25.70
CA ASN A 222 -11.49 -62.08 -25.97
C ASN A 222 -12.34 -60.90 -25.50
N LEU A 223 -12.08 -60.41 -24.28
CA LEU A 223 -12.57 -59.11 -23.82
C LEU A 223 -11.78 -57.97 -24.46
N ASP A 224 -12.44 -56.83 -24.66
CA ASP A 224 -11.75 -55.58 -24.94
C ASP A 224 -10.97 -55.11 -23.69
N ILE A 225 -9.81 -54.50 -23.90
CA ILE A 225 -8.97 -54.05 -22.79
C ILE A 225 -9.67 -52.99 -21.93
N GLY A 226 -10.53 -52.17 -22.53
CA GLY A 226 -11.39 -51.23 -21.82
C GLY A 226 -12.44 -51.89 -20.92
N THR A 227 -12.95 -53.08 -21.25
CA THR A 227 -13.89 -53.79 -20.36
C THR A 227 -13.16 -54.50 -19.23
N ILE A 228 -11.94 -55.01 -19.47
CA ILE A 228 -11.06 -55.55 -18.42
C ILE A 228 -10.67 -54.45 -17.41
N GLU A 229 -10.22 -53.28 -17.87
CA GLU A 229 -9.92 -52.14 -16.99
C GLU A 229 -11.13 -51.73 -16.14
N ASN A 230 -12.31 -51.68 -16.75
CA ASN A 230 -13.54 -51.27 -16.06
C ASN A 230 -14.03 -52.31 -15.04
N LEU A 231 -13.87 -53.60 -15.32
CA LEU A 231 -14.09 -54.68 -14.34
C LEU A 231 -13.14 -54.55 -13.14
N GLY A 232 -11.84 -54.33 -13.41
CA GLY A 232 -10.83 -54.09 -12.39
C GLY A 232 -11.10 -52.85 -11.54
N ARG A 233 -11.61 -51.76 -12.12
CA ARG A 233 -12.04 -50.54 -11.38
C ARG A 233 -13.19 -50.80 -10.40
N ILE A 234 -14.05 -51.78 -10.68
CA ILE A 234 -15.20 -52.16 -9.82
C ILE A 234 -14.82 -53.30 -8.86
N GLY A 235 -13.61 -53.86 -8.97
CA GLY A 235 -13.13 -54.95 -8.11
C GLY A 235 -13.77 -56.31 -8.44
N VAL A 236 -14.19 -56.52 -9.69
CA VAL A 236 -14.74 -57.80 -10.18
C VAL A 236 -13.71 -58.43 -11.12
N ASP A 237 -13.30 -59.66 -10.83
CA ASP A 237 -12.34 -60.38 -11.67
C ASP A 237 -12.90 -60.61 -13.09
N PRO A 238 -12.06 -60.47 -14.14
CA PRO A 238 -12.51 -60.71 -15.50
C PRO A 238 -12.84 -62.19 -15.72
N PRO A 239 -14.01 -62.52 -16.32
CA PRO A 239 -14.35 -63.89 -16.63
C PRO A 239 -13.29 -64.49 -17.57
N MET A 240 -12.73 -65.65 -17.22
CA MET A 240 -11.67 -66.29 -18.02
C MET A 240 -12.26 -67.25 -19.07
N GLN A 241 -13.49 -67.69 -18.85
CA GLN A 241 -14.25 -68.57 -19.74
C GLN A 241 -15.66 -68.00 -19.92
N SER A 242 -16.32 -68.35 -21.03
CA SER A 242 -17.71 -67.93 -21.29
C SER A 242 -18.72 -68.49 -20.28
N ALA A 243 -18.36 -69.55 -19.55
CA ALA A 243 -19.14 -70.12 -18.45
C ALA A 243 -19.15 -69.24 -17.18
N ASP A 244 -18.14 -68.38 -17.00
CA ASP A 244 -17.99 -67.54 -15.80
C ASP A 244 -18.85 -66.25 -15.88
N VAL A 245 -19.29 -65.89 -17.10
CA VAL A 245 -20.02 -64.64 -17.39
C VAL A 245 -21.30 -64.47 -16.56
N PRO A 246 -22.15 -65.48 -16.33
CA PRO A 246 -23.32 -65.35 -15.46
C PRO A 246 -22.96 -65.01 -14.01
N GLU A 247 -21.88 -65.58 -13.46
CA GLU A 247 -21.43 -65.22 -12.11
C GLU A 247 -20.94 -63.78 -12.04
N VAL A 248 -20.23 -63.32 -13.07
CA VAL A 248 -19.77 -61.93 -13.19
C VAL A 248 -20.97 -60.97 -13.33
N VAL A 249 -22.02 -61.37 -14.05
CA VAL A 249 -23.27 -60.61 -14.16
C VAL A 249 -23.98 -60.48 -12.80
N GLU A 250 -24.06 -61.54 -11.99
CA GLU A 250 -24.65 -61.42 -10.64
C GLU A 250 -23.76 -60.59 -9.69
N LYS A 251 -22.43 -60.78 -9.70
CA LYS A 251 -21.48 -59.94 -8.93
C LYS A 251 -21.60 -58.45 -9.31
N LEU A 252 -21.81 -58.14 -10.60
CA LEU A 252 -22.07 -56.77 -11.07
C LEU A 252 -23.44 -56.24 -10.60
N LYS A 253 -24.48 -57.08 -10.51
CA LYS A 253 -25.79 -56.69 -9.96
C LYS A 253 -25.73 -56.42 -8.45
N GLU A 254 -25.02 -57.25 -7.69
CA GLU A 254 -24.78 -57.07 -6.25
C GLU A 254 -24.03 -55.75 -5.99
N GLN A 255 -22.93 -55.50 -6.71
CA GLN A 255 -22.20 -54.23 -6.62
C GLN A 255 -23.08 -53.03 -7.02
N LEU A 256 -23.87 -53.14 -8.09
CA LEU A 256 -24.79 -52.09 -8.52
C LEU A 256 -25.89 -51.78 -7.49
N ALA A 257 -26.34 -52.78 -6.72
CA ALA A 257 -27.24 -52.59 -5.58
C ALA A 257 -26.52 -51.92 -4.40
N PHE A 258 -25.34 -52.41 -4.02
CA PHE A 258 -24.50 -51.86 -2.95
C PHE A 258 -24.16 -50.38 -3.17
N TRP A 259 -23.71 -50.02 -4.37
CA TRP A 259 -23.40 -48.62 -4.70
C TRP A 259 -24.64 -47.73 -4.63
N LYS A 260 -25.81 -48.19 -5.10
CA LYS A 260 -27.07 -47.42 -5.01
C LYS A 260 -27.54 -47.21 -3.58
N GLU A 261 -27.49 -48.23 -2.72
CA GLU A 261 -27.96 -48.10 -1.33
C GLU A 261 -27.03 -47.21 -0.48
N ASN A 262 -25.73 -47.18 -0.82
CA ASN A 262 -24.75 -46.38 -0.10
C ASN A 262 -24.47 -45.00 -0.72
N GLN A 263 -24.93 -44.74 -1.95
CA GLN A 263 -24.84 -43.44 -2.64
C GLN A 263 -25.38 -42.31 -1.77
N ASP A 264 -26.58 -42.44 -1.23
CA ASP A 264 -27.21 -41.42 -0.38
C ASP A 264 -26.42 -41.15 0.91
N LYS A 265 -25.95 -42.22 1.56
CA LYS A 265 -25.19 -42.16 2.82
C LYS A 265 -23.83 -41.49 2.60
N LYS A 266 -23.14 -41.86 1.52
CA LYS A 266 -21.80 -41.35 1.20
C LYS A 266 -21.80 -39.96 0.58
N THR A 267 -22.84 -39.59 -0.18
CA THR A 267 -23.02 -38.19 -0.64
C THR A 267 -23.20 -37.28 0.57
N LYS A 268 -24.05 -37.66 1.56
CA LYS A 268 -24.22 -36.90 2.80
C LYS A 268 -22.93 -36.81 3.64
N GLU A 269 -22.16 -37.90 3.72
CA GLU A 269 -20.85 -37.91 4.39
C GLU A 269 -19.81 -37.00 3.69
N ASN A 270 -19.81 -36.99 2.35
CA ASN A 270 -18.91 -36.14 1.56
C ASN A 270 -19.28 -34.66 1.68
N VAL A 271 -20.56 -34.30 1.55
CA VAL A 271 -21.04 -32.92 1.76
C VAL A 271 -20.70 -32.44 3.18
N ALA A 272 -20.90 -33.27 4.21
CA ALA A 272 -20.55 -32.91 5.59
C ALA A 272 -19.04 -32.67 5.78
N LYS A 273 -18.17 -33.47 5.16
CA LYS A 273 -16.71 -33.26 5.18
C LYS A 273 -16.30 -32.02 4.40
N ALA A 274 -16.91 -31.77 3.24
CA ALA A 274 -16.65 -30.59 2.43
C ALA A 274 -17.06 -29.32 3.17
N GLN A 275 -18.23 -29.30 3.82
CA GLN A 275 -18.66 -28.18 4.66
C GLN A 275 -17.68 -27.96 5.82
N ALA A 276 -17.30 -29.00 6.56
CA ALA A 276 -16.35 -28.86 7.68
C ALA A 276 -14.96 -28.33 7.24
N GLU A 277 -14.48 -28.69 6.05
CA GLU A 277 -13.23 -28.17 5.48
C GLU A 277 -13.41 -26.74 4.92
N ILE A 278 -14.60 -26.38 4.41
CA ILE A 278 -14.96 -24.99 4.05
C ILE A 278 -14.98 -24.12 5.32
N ASP A 279 -15.69 -24.53 6.37
CA ASP A 279 -15.78 -23.83 7.65
C ASP A 279 -14.39 -23.61 8.26
N ARG A 280 -13.53 -24.63 8.18
CA ARG A 280 -12.12 -24.54 8.59
C ARG A 280 -11.35 -23.50 7.76
N LEU A 281 -11.46 -23.55 6.43
CA LEU A 281 -10.73 -22.64 5.54
C LEU A 281 -11.24 -21.20 5.64
N GLU A 282 -12.52 -20.98 5.92
CA GLU A 282 -13.06 -19.66 6.24
C GLU A 282 -12.56 -19.17 7.60
N ALA A 283 -12.50 -20.03 8.63
CA ALA A 283 -11.95 -19.67 9.94
C ALA A 283 -10.44 -19.35 9.88
N GLU A 284 -9.65 -20.15 9.17
CA GLU A 284 -8.21 -19.91 8.95
C GLU A 284 -7.98 -18.62 8.16
N ALA A 285 -8.77 -18.39 7.10
CA ALA A 285 -8.65 -17.19 6.28
C ALA A 285 -9.32 -15.94 6.89
N ALA A 286 -10.08 -16.07 7.99
CA ALA A 286 -10.46 -14.97 8.87
C ALA A 286 -9.32 -14.64 9.84
N ALA A 287 -8.73 -15.65 10.48
CA ALA A 287 -7.56 -15.47 11.36
C ALA A 287 -6.30 -14.96 10.63
N ALA A 288 -6.22 -15.15 9.31
CA ALA A 288 -5.20 -14.55 8.44
C ALA A 288 -5.48 -13.08 8.06
N ASN A 289 -6.75 -12.66 8.04
CA ASN A 289 -7.16 -11.28 7.72
C ASN A 289 -7.19 -10.35 8.96
N GLU A 290 -7.15 -10.88 10.18
CA GLU A 290 -7.00 -10.09 11.41
C GLU A 290 -5.64 -9.35 11.46
N PRO A 291 -5.62 -8.02 11.65
CA PRO A 291 -4.38 -7.24 11.72
C PRO A 291 -3.51 -7.67 12.90
N SER A 292 -2.20 -7.83 12.66
CA SER A 292 -1.26 -8.50 13.56
C SER A 292 -0.86 -7.74 14.85
N SER A 293 -1.66 -6.77 15.31
CA SER A 293 -1.34 -5.94 16.49
C SER A 293 -1.24 -6.74 17.80
N SER A 294 -1.93 -7.87 17.92
CA SER A 294 -1.88 -8.74 19.10
C SER A 294 -0.66 -9.66 19.18
N ARG A 295 0.02 -9.93 18.06
CA ARG A 295 1.04 -11.01 17.97
C ARG A 295 2.44 -10.62 18.47
N ASN A 296 2.64 -9.36 18.89
CA ASN A 296 3.96 -8.78 19.19
C ASN A 296 4.12 -8.27 20.64
N ALA A 297 3.15 -8.52 21.53
CA ALA A 297 3.20 -8.08 22.93
C ALA A 297 4.02 -9.00 23.85
N GLU A 298 4.12 -10.29 23.52
CA GLU A 298 4.59 -11.34 24.44
C GLU A 298 6.13 -11.48 24.50
N SER A 299 6.87 -10.99 23.49
CA SER A 299 8.29 -11.33 23.29
C SER A 299 9.30 -10.36 23.91
N SER A 300 8.87 -9.21 24.43
CA SER A 300 9.74 -8.13 24.92
C SER A 300 9.90 -8.06 26.45
N SER A 301 9.20 -8.91 27.21
CA SER A 301 9.08 -8.82 28.67
C SER A 301 10.23 -9.43 29.48
N LYS A 302 11.33 -9.87 28.86
CA LYS A 302 12.25 -10.84 29.50
C LYS A 302 13.76 -10.70 29.23
N LYS A 303 14.35 -9.53 29.55
CA LYS A 303 15.64 -9.39 30.28
C LYS A 303 16.12 -7.92 30.35
N SER A 304 16.18 -7.38 31.57
CA SER A 304 17.19 -6.40 32.02
C SER A 304 17.17 -6.37 33.55
N ALA A 305 18.20 -6.93 34.18
CA ALA A 305 18.49 -6.77 35.61
C ALA A 305 19.63 -5.74 35.76
N PRO A 306 19.72 -5.01 36.89
CA PRO A 306 20.54 -3.81 36.96
C PRO A 306 22.01 -4.07 37.33
N GLU A 307 22.91 -3.25 36.79
CA GLU A 307 24.24 -2.99 37.35
C GLU A 307 24.43 -1.48 37.57
N ALA A 308 25.34 -1.09 38.46
CA ALA A 308 25.35 0.23 39.06
C ALA A 308 26.65 1.03 38.83
N LYS A 309 26.46 2.31 38.51
CA LYS A 309 27.32 3.47 38.82
C LYS A 309 28.85 3.33 38.67
N THR A 310 29.40 4.06 37.70
CA THR A 310 30.66 4.80 37.87
C THR A 310 30.46 6.26 37.43
N ASN A 311 31.30 7.17 37.93
CA ASN A 311 31.10 8.62 37.79
C ASN A 311 31.63 9.19 36.47
N GLY A 312 30.91 10.17 35.91
CA GLY A 312 31.39 11.11 34.89
C GLY A 312 30.71 12.47 35.08
N HIS A 313 31.45 13.57 35.08
CA HIS A 313 30.99 14.86 35.63
C HIS A 313 30.96 15.99 34.58
N VAL A 314 29.76 16.58 34.42
CA VAL A 314 29.48 17.99 34.04
C VAL A 314 29.57 18.44 32.57
N ASN A 315 28.65 19.39 32.27
CA ASN A 315 28.45 20.21 31.06
C ASN A 315 28.04 19.51 29.74
N GLY A 316 26.98 19.95 29.05
CA GLY A 316 25.99 20.97 29.41
C GLY A 316 25.10 21.41 28.23
N SER A 317 24.06 22.20 28.53
CA SER A 317 23.11 22.84 27.60
C SER A 317 22.09 21.94 26.87
N ALA A 318 20.86 21.92 27.39
CA ALA A 318 19.66 21.43 26.69
C ALA A 318 18.37 21.99 27.34
N GLU A 319 18.27 23.31 27.50
CA GLU A 319 17.03 23.96 27.97
C GLU A 319 16.00 24.09 26.83
N ASN A 320 14.73 23.73 27.08
CA ASN A 320 13.53 24.52 26.76
C ASN A 320 12.23 23.75 27.11
N GLY A 321 11.34 24.38 27.88
CA GLY A 321 10.05 23.82 28.32
C GLY A 321 10.15 22.88 29.53
N ASP A 322 9.34 23.01 30.60
CA ASP A 322 8.07 23.73 30.74
C ASP A 322 7.97 24.39 32.14
N ALA A 323 8.17 25.71 32.21
CA ALA A 323 8.28 26.47 33.46
C ALA A 323 7.02 27.30 33.78
N ALA A 324 5.83 26.75 33.51
CA ALA A 324 4.56 27.47 33.56
C ALA A 324 3.60 27.06 34.70
N GLN A 325 3.93 26.06 35.54
CA GLN A 325 2.99 25.52 36.55
C GLN A 325 3.46 25.50 38.02
N GLU A 326 4.76 25.58 38.34
CA GLU A 326 5.21 25.52 39.75
C GLU A 326 5.17 26.87 40.50
N ILE A 327 5.27 28.01 39.80
CA ILE A 327 5.32 29.35 40.45
C ILE A 327 4.03 29.69 41.21
N ALA A 328 2.91 29.01 40.91
CA ALA A 328 1.64 29.19 41.62
C ALA A 328 1.59 28.53 43.01
N ALA A 329 2.45 27.53 43.30
CA ALA A 329 2.39 26.77 44.55
C ALA A 329 3.15 27.45 45.72
N ASP A 330 4.23 28.17 45.41
CA ASP A 330 5.16 28.71 46.41
C ASP A 330 4.69 30.06 47.02
N LEU A 331 3.66 30.68 46.43
CA LEU A 331 3.15 32.00 46.85
C LEU A 331 2.11 31.95 47.97
N GLU A 332 1.63 30.76 48.36
CA GLU A 332 0.69 30.59 49.49
C GLU A 332 1.39 30.18 50.81
N GLN A 333 2.57 29.55 50.76
CA GLN A 333 3.27 29.11 51.98
C GLN A 333 4.03 30.24 52.70
N THR A 334 4.22 31.40 52.07
CA THR A 334 5.08 32.50 52.56
C THR A 334 4.34 33.63 53.31
N LYS A 335 3.07 33.42 53.69
CA LYS A 335 2.21 34.48 54.31
C LYS A 335 1.82 34.29 55.78
N ILE A 336 2.31 33.25 56.45
CA ILE A 336 2.03 33.02 57.89
C ILE A 336 3.31 32.67 58.64
N GLU A 337 4.17 33.68 58.89
CA GLU A 337 4.86 33.87 60.17
C GLU A 337 5.63 35.20 60.19
N ASN A 338 5.06 36.22 60.84
CA ASN A 338 5.66 36.99 61.94
C ASN A 338 4.74 38.16 62.29
N GLY A 339 4.05 38.03 63.43
CA GLY A 339 3.30 39.13 64.06
C GLY A 339 4.23 40.12 64.79
N PRO A 340 3.69 41.24 65.29
CA PRO A 340 4.50 42.39 65.66
C PRO A 340 4.98 42.40 67.11
N LEU A 341 6.14 43.03 67.34
CA LEU A 341 6.36 44.05 68.37
C LEU A 341 7.60 44.91 68.03
#